data_AF-A0A956I679-F1
#
_entry.id   AF-A0A956I679-F1
#
_cell.length_a   1.000
_cell.length_b   1.000
_cell.length_c   1.000
_cell.angle_alpha   90.00
_cell.angle_beta   90.00
_cell.angle_gamma   90.00
#
_symmetry.space_group_name_H-M   'P 1'
#
loop_
_entity.id
_entity.type
_entity.pdbx_description
1 polymer ?
#
loop_
_entity_poly.entity_id
_entity_poly.type
_entity_poly.pdbx_seq_one_letter_code
_entity_poly.pdbx_strand_id
1 'polypeptide(L)'
;IGAMGGVCQLPDEVSCSLTSQCGALVCRFGTCTTECAEDRDCAPGATCATDPESGANACIEPIAELCIYNSDCPAPLVCGPLQQCVLECRERRDCPSDRDCIANLCELIDGG
;
A
#
# COMPACT_ATOMS: atom_id res chain seq x y z
N ILE A 1 34.40 -0.37 5.62
CA ILE A 1 33.27 -1.15 6.17
C ILE A 1 31.99 -0.39 5.86
N GLY A 2 31.27 -0.83 4.83
CA GLY A 2 30.04 -0.17 4.37
C GLY A 2 28.84 -0.58 5.22
N ALA A 3 28.07 0.40 5.67
CA ALA A 3 26.71 0.19 6.14
C ALA A 3 25.77 0.56 5.00
N MET A 4 25.12 -0.44 4.44
CA MET A 4 24.11 -0.31 3.39
C MET A 4 22.89 0.35 4.03
N GLY A 5 22.44 1.47 3.47
CA GLY A 5 21.37 2.32 4.01
C GLY A 5 20.00 1.64 4.00
N GLY A 6 19.75 0.81 5.00
CA GLY A 6 18.40 0.54 5.48
C GLY A 6 17.98 1.73 6.33
N VAL A 7 17.15 2.60 5.77
CA VAL A 7 16.45 3.61 6.58
C VAL A 7 15.48 2.84 7.46
N CYS A 8 15.70 2.88 8.78
CA CYS A 8 14.67 2.51 9.74
C CYS A 8 13.58 3.60 9.64
N GLN A 9 12.53 3.38 8.86
CA GLN A 9 11.39 4.31 8.80
C GLN A 9 10.29 3.71 9.68
N LEU A 10 10.08 4.31 10.86
CA LEU A 10 8.93 3.94 11.70
C LEU A 10 7.63 4.32 10.95
N PRO A 11 6.52 3.58 11.14
CA PRO A 11 5.23 3.90 10.52
C PRO A 11 4.74 5.33 10.80
N ASP A 12 5.14 5.95 11.92
CA ASP A 12 4.86 7.35 12.23
C ASP A 12 5.69 8.36 11.38
N GLU A 13 6.87 7.97 10.90
CA GLU A 13 7.77 8.82 10.08
C GLU A 13 7.41 8.79 8.58
N VAL A 14 6.52 7.88 8.18
CA VAL A 14 5.90 7.84 6.86
C VAL A 14 4.86 8.96 6.73
N SER A 15 4.24 9.36 7.85
CA SER A 15 3.13 10.30 7.84
C SER A 15 3.57 11.75 7.64
N CYS A 16 2.86 12.49 6.79
CA CYS A 16 3.16 13.88 6.50
C CYS A 16 1.88 14.72 6.35
N SER A 17 1.98 16.01 6.65
CA SER A 17 0.95 17.04 6.40
C SER A 17 1.42 18.10 5.42
N LEU A 18 2.74 18.25 5.26
CA LEU A 18 3.37 19.24 4.38
C LEU A 18 4.55 18.59 3.64
N THR A 19 4.70 18.93 2.35
CA THR A 19 5.83 18.50 1.51
C THR A 19 7.20 18.87 2.09
N SER A 20 7.29 19.97 2.86
CA SER A 20 8.53 20.37 3.54
C SER A 20 9.05 19.33 4.55
N GLN A 21 8.20 18.40 4.99
CA GLN A 21 8.58 17.32 5.91
C GLN A 21 9.22 16.13 5.18
N CYS A 22 9.05 16.03 3.86
CA CYS A 22 9.43 14.87 3.05
C CYS A 22 10.79 15.05 2.35
N GLY A 23 11.47 16.18 2.53
CA GLY A 23 12.80 16.43 1.96
C GLY A 23 12.78 16.43 0.43
N ALA A 24 13.27 15.35 -0.19
CA ALA A 24 13.27 15.16 -1.64
C ALA A 24 12.00 14.49 -2.20
N LEU A 25 11.11 14.03 -1.33
CA LEU A 25 9.82 13.43 -1.66
C LEU A 25 8.69 14.47 -1.54
N VAL A 26 7.51 14.13 -2.05
CA VAL A 26 6.29 14.94 -1.93
C VAL A 26 5.34 14.34 -0.90
N CYS A 27 4.63 15.21 -0.17
CA CYS A 27 3.60 14.76 0.76
C CYS A 27 2.25 14.59 0.04
N ARG A 28 1.77 13.35 -0.04
CA ARG A 28 0.52 12.97 -0.74
C ARG A 28 -0.15 11.82 -0.02
N PHE A 29 -1.48 11.79 0.03
CA PHE A 29 -2.22 10.76 0.80
C PHE A 29 -1.80 10.66 2.28
N GLY A 30 -1.31 11.76 2.86
CA GLY A 30 -0.76 11.78 4.21
C GLY A 30 0.56 11.03 4.37
N THR A 31 1.24 10.65 3.27
CA THR A 31 2.54 9.96 3.28
C THR A 31 3.58 10.62 2.37
N CYS A 32 4.87 10.51 2.73
CA CYS A 32 5.97 10.95 1.89
C CYS A 32 6.20 9.95 0.75
N THR A 33 5.94 10.36 -0.49
CA THR A 33 6.06 9.52 -1.69
C THR A 33 6.72 10.26 -2.86
N THR A 34 7.10 9.52 -3.90
CA THR A 34 7.61 10.08 -5.15
C THR A 34 6.47 10.54 -6.04
N GLU A 35 6.68 11.66 -6.74
CA GLU A 35 5.82 12.02 -7.88
C GLU A 35 5.98 11.00 -9.00
N CYS A 36 4.90 10.75 -9.74
CA CYS A 36 4.89 9.82 -10.87
C CYS A 36 4.07 10.40 -12.02
N ALA A 37 4.40 10.05 -13.25
CA ALA A 37 3.52 10.28 -14.39
C ALA A 37 2.73 9.01 -14.71
N GLU A 38 3.37 7.85 -14.57
CA GLU A 38 2.83 6.53 -14.90
C GLU A 38 3.25 5.48 -13.85
N ASP A 39 2.57 4.33 -13.80
CA ASP A 39 2.87 3.24 -12.84
C ASP A 39 4.33 2.77 -12.89
N ARG A 40 4.99 2.89 -14.05
CA ARG A 40 6.39 2.50 -14.23
C ARG A 40 7.39 3.36 -13.45
N ASP A 41 6.98 4.58 -13.08
CA ASP A 41 7.82 5.50 -12.31
C ASP A 41 7.86 5.10 -10.82
N CYS A 42 6.95 4.22 -10.42
CA CYS A 42 6.81 3.74 -9.06
C CYS A 42 7.62 2.46 -8.82
N ALA A 43 7.90 2.18 -7.54
CA ALA A 43 8.48 0.91 -7.13
C ALA A 43 7.60 -0.26 -7.61
N PRO A 44 8.20 -1.42 -7.92
CA PRO A 44 7.44 -2.59 -8.35
C PRO A 44 6.37 -2.97 -7.32
N GLY A 45 5.11 -2.99 -7.74
CA GLY A 45 3.94 -3.23 -6.88
C GLY A 45 3.20 -1.97 -6.41
N ALA A 46 3.77 -0.79 -6.63
CA ALA A 46 3.10 0.49 -6.42
C ALA A 46 2.42 0.98 -7.72
N THR A 47 1.36 1.76 -7.54
CA THR A 47 0.58 2.37 -8.65
C THR A 47 0.68 3.88 -8.59
N CYS A 48 0.63 4.53 -9.74
CA CYS A 48 0.56 5.97 -9.84
C CYS A 48 -0.89 6.44 -9.68
N ALA A 49 -1.20 7.09 -8.56
CA ALA A 49 -2.54 7.60 -8.26
C ALA A 49 -2.55 9.12 -8.13
N THR A 50 -3.64 9.75 -8.56
CA THR A 50 -3.84 11.19 -8.40
C THR A 50 -4.37 11.49 -7.02
N ASP A 51 -3.65 12.32 -6.27
CA ASP A 51 -4.06 12.82 -4.96
C ASP A 51 -5.26 13.77 -5.12
N PRO A 52 -6.42 13.48 -4.50
CA PRO A 52 -7.63 14.28 -4.68
C PRO A 52 -7.55 15.67 -4.04
N GLU A 53 -6.66 15.88 -3.07
CA GLU A 53 -6.47 17.18 -2.41
C GLU A 53 -5.60 18.13 -3.23
N SER A 54 -4.57 17.57 -3.88
CA SER A 54 -3.55 18.33 -4.59
C SER A 54 -3.71 18.30 -6.11
N GLY A 55 -4.47 17.34 -6.65
CA GLY A 55 -4.61 17.09 -8.08
C GLY A 55 -3.32 16.61 -8.77
N ALA A 56 -2.33 16.16 -7.99
CA ALA A 56 -1.01 15.74 -8.47
C ALA A 56 -0.84 14.24 -8.32
N ASN A 57 -0.10 13.63 -9.24
CA ASN A 57 0.13 12.20 -9.25
C ASN A 57 1.28 11.82 -8.31
N ALA A 58 1.09 10.74 -7.58
CA ALA A 58 2.05 10.21 -6.62
C ALA A 58 1.99 8.68 -6.59
N CYS A 59 3.13 8.06 -6.29
CA CYS A 59 3.19 6.62 -6.12
C CYS A 59 2.46 6.25 -4.84
N ILE A 60 1.47 5.37 -4.96
CA ILE A 60 0.86 4.72 -3.81
C ILE A 60 1.40 3.31 -3.75
N GLU A 61 2.21 3.04 -2.75
CA GLU A 61 2.45 1.67 -2.35
C GLU A 61 1.14 1.14 -1.76
N PRO A 62 0.72 -0.09 -2.08
CA PRO A 62 -0.30 -0.76 -1.30
C PRO A 62 0.28 -0.92 0.11
N ILE A 63 -0.01 0.04 0.98
CA ILE A 63 0.09 -0.14 2.42
C ILE A 63 -0.86 -1.28 2.73
N ALA A 64 -0.32 -2.48 2.71
CA ALA A 64 -0.96 -3.62 3.29
C ALA A 64 -1.01 -3.30 4.78
N GLU A 65 -2.12 -2.71 5.20
CA GLU A 65 -2.35 -2.30 6.58
C GLU A 65 -2.04 -3.50 7.45
N LEU A 66 -0.98 -3.37 8.25
CA LEU A 66 -0.52 -4.47 9.08
C LEU A 66 -1.56 -4.68 10.18
N CYS A 67 -1.94 -5.93 10.40
CA CYS A 67 -2.98 -6.28 11.36
C CYS A 67 -2.54 -7.46 12.23
N ILE A 68 -3.09 -7.52 13.45
CA ILE A 68 -2.99 -8.69 14.33
C ILE A 68 -4.37 -9.33 14.47
N TYR A 69 -5.42 -8.51 14.50
CA TYR A 69 -6.81 -8.92 14.64
C TYR A 69 -7.66 -8.37 13.50
N ASN A 70 -8.78 -9.03 13.22
CA ASN A 70 -9.75 -8.54 12.22
C ASN A 70 -10.30 -7.15 12.57
N SER A 71 -10.32 -6.77 13.84
CA SER A 71 -10.74 -5.44 14.30
C SER A 71 -9.76 -4.33 13.92
N ASP A 72 -8.52 -4.67 13.56
CA ASP A 72 -7.52 -3.70 13.13
C ASP A 72 -7.76 -3.26 11.68
N CYS A 73 -8.55 -4.04 10.92
CA CYS A 73 -8.83 -3.78 9.52
C CYS A 73 -10.14 -2.99 9.34
N PRO A 74 -10.16 -1.98 8.45
CA PRO A 74 -11.38 -1.29 8.11
C PRO A 74 -12.32 -2.24 7.33
N ALA A 75 -13.60 -2.28 7.73
CA ALA A 75 -14.58 -3.10 7.03
C ALA A 75 -14.69 -2.69 5.54
N PRO A 76 -14.73 -3.63 4.58
CA PRO A 76 -14.97 -5.08 4.74
C PRO A 76 -13.70 -5.96 4.79
N LEU A 77 -12.54 -5.41 5.14
CA LEU A 77 -11.28 -6.17 5.17
C LEU A 77 -11.16 -7.00 6.46
N VAL A 78 -10.46 -8.13 6.38
CA VAL A 78 -10.12 -9.01 7.49
C VAL A 78 -8.61 -9.22 7.55
N CYS A 79 -8.11 -9.64 8.72
CA CYS A 79 -6.69 -9.84 8.89
C CYS A 79 -6.25 -11.19 8.29
N GLY A 80 -5.44 -11.13 7.25
CA GLY A 80 -4.92 -12.31 6.56
C GLY A 80 -3.75 -12.98 7.30
N PRO A 81 -3.34 -14.18 6.88
CA PRO A 81 -2.26 -14.94 7.50
C PRO A 81 -0.89 -14.25 7.42
N LEU A 82 -0.70 -13.34 6.45
CA LEU A 82 0.50 -12.52 6.30
C LEU A 82 0.47 -11.25 7.17
N GLN A 83 -0.46 -11.15 8.12
CA GLN A 83 -0.65 -9.97 8.97
C GLN A 83 -0.98 -8.72 8.15
N GLN A 84 -1.77 -8.89 7.09
CA GLN A 84 -2.17 -7.84 6.17
C GLN A 84 -3.69 -7.82 6.01
N CYS A 85 -4.29 -6.64 6.01
CA CYS A 85 -5.72 -6.49 5.74
C CYS A 85 -6.03 -6.85 4.29
N VAL A 86 -6.86 -7.87 4.11
CA VAL A 86 -7.25 -8.41 2.81
C VAL A 86 -8.77 -8.57 2.75
N LEU A 87 -9.32 -8.57 1.54
CA LEU A 87 -10.76 -8.77 1.36
C LEU A 87 -11.10 -10.24 1.63
N GLU A 88 -12.15 -10.50 2.41
CA GLU A 88 -12.72 -11.84 2.49
C GLU A 88 -13.52 -12.17 1.23
N CYS A 89 -13.61 -13.45 0.89
CA CYS A 89 -14.36 -13.92 -0.26
C CYS A 89 -15.04 -15.26 0.04
N ARG A 90 -16.14 -15.53 -0.66
CA ARG A 90 -16.76 -16.86 -0.73
C ARG A 90 -16.48 -17.52 -2.06
N GLU A 91 -16.42 -16.71 -3.12
CA GLU A 91 -16.17 -17.16 -4.48
C GLU A 91 -15.22 -16.19 -5.19
N ARG A 92 -14.54 -16.65 -6.25
CA ARG A 92 -13.63 -15.81 -7.06
C ARG A 92 -14.24 -14.49 -7.53
N ARG A 93 -15.57 -14.46 -7.77
CA ARG A 93 -16.28 -13.25 -8.21
C ARG A 93 -16.26 -12.12 -7.18
N ASP A 94 -16.00 -12.43 -5.92
CA ASP A 94 -15.92 -11.46 -4.83
C ASP A 94 -14.57 -10.72 -4.85
N CYS A 95 -13.57 -11.29 -5.55
CA CYS A 95 -12.24 -10.72 -5.67
C CYS A 95 -12.08 -9.87 -6.94
N PRO A 96 -11.22 -8.83 -6.91
CA PRO A 96 -10.83 -8.10 -8.11
C PRO A 96 -10.15 -9.02 -9.12
N SER A 97 -10.15 -8.64 -10.40
CA SER A 97 -9.78 -9.50 -11.54
C SER A 97 -8.43 -10.21 -11.43
N ASP A 98 -7.48 -9.65 -10.69
CA ASP A 98 -6.11 -10.16 -10.53
C ASP A 98 -5.91 -11.01 -9.25
N ARG A 99 -7.01 -11.38 -8.59
CA ARG A 99 -7.02 -12.16 -7.34
C ARG A 99 -7.96 -13.35 -7.44
N ASP A 100 -7.63 -14.41 -6.69
CA ASP A 100 -8.49 -15.59 -6.55
C ASP A 100 -8.91 -15.77 -5.08
N CYS A 101 -10.01 -16.50 -4.89
CA CYS A 101 -10.53 -16.78 -3.56
C CYS A 101 -9.86 -18.02 -2.98
N ILE A 102 -8.80 -17.80 -2.19
CA ILE A 102 -7.99 -18.86 -1.57
C ILE A 102 -8.24 -18.80 -0.07
N ALA A 103 -8.65 -19.93 0.53
CA ALA A 103 -8.93 -20.02 1.96
C ALA A 103 -9.91 -18.94 2.51
N ASN A 104 -10.86 -18.48 1.68
CA ASN A 104 -11.81 -17.39 1.95
C ASN A 104 -11.19 -15.98 1.98
N LEU A 105 -10.00 -15.80 1.40
CA LEU A 105 -9.31 -14.52 1.28
C LEU A 105 -8.98 -14.24 -0.19
N CYS A 106 -9.09 -12.97 -0.60
CA CYS A 106 -8.67 -12.53 -1.93
C CYS A 106 -7.16 -12.35 -1.96
N GLU A 107 -6.47 -13.38 -2.43
CA GLU A 107 -5.02 -13.42 -2.58
C GLU A 107 -4.63 -13.19 -4.05
N LEU A 108 -3.46 -12.58 -4.28
CA LEU A 108 -2.91 -12.44 -5.63
C LEU A 108 -2.65 -13.84 -6.20
N ILE A 109 -3.03 -14.02 -7.45
CA ILE A 109 -2.66 -15.22 -8.21
C ILE A 109 -1.20 -15.03 -8.63
N ASP A 110 -0.26 -15.14 -7.68
CA ASP A 110 1.16 -15.19 -8.03
C ASP A 110 1.33 -16.51 -8.78
N GLY A 111 1.41 -16.40 -10.11
CA GLY A 111 1.52 -17.53 -11.01
C GLY A 111 2.81 -18.28 -10.73
N GLY A 112 2.71 -19.36 -9.97
CA GLY A 112 3.78 -20.33 -9.73
C GLY A 112 4.25 -21.02 -11.00
#